data_AF-G7TE93-F1
#
_entry.id   AF-G7TE93-F1
#
_cell.length_a   1.000
_cell.length_b   1.000
_cell.length_c   1.000
_cell.angle_alpha   90.00
_cell.angle_beta   90.00
_cell.angle_gamma   90.00
#
_symmetry.space_group_name_H-M   'P 1'
#
loop_
_entity.id
_entity.type
_entity.pdbx_description
1 polymer ?
#
loop_
_entity_poly.entity_id
_entity_poly.type
_entity_poly.pdbx_seq_one_letter_code
_entity_poly.pdbx_strand_id
1 'polypeptide(L)'
;MIMQQSYRANGTTTMQLSFGDAEYNGKRKRTRREVFLSEMNQVVPWKGLLALIEPHYPTSGQPGRQPYPLEMMLRIHFLQQWNALSDPAAEEALYDTVSMRRFAKIGGLDEVPDETTILNFRHLLERHDLARKLFDRVNAHLLRKGQSLRGGTIVDATIIAAPSSIKNKDGARTPEMHQTKKGNQYYFGMKAHIGVDEESGLVHHVECTAANVADITKAHKLLHGKEGTVSGDSGYTGLDKHEELRTKRKLRYLIAEKPSKLKQIKSKRELKLTKRWEHAEASLHAKMEHLFSGDQAPVWLRQGALSRFGEEHRTGADAVCTVESVADAQRVNACRREVCL
;
A
#
# COMPACT_ATOMS: atom_id res chain seq x y z
N MET A 1 23.48 -16.36 45.19
CA MET A 1 23.84 -17.63 44.54
C MET A 1 22.93 -17.80 43.32
N ILE A 2 23.31 -17.18 42.20
CA ILE A 2 22.50 -17.17 40.97
C ILE A 2 22.94 -18.38 40.14
N MET A 3 22.05 -19.36 39.99
CA MET A 3 22.32 -20.55 39.18
C MET A 3 22.19 -20.15 37.71
N GLN A 4 23.33 -19.98 37.04
CA GLN A 4 23.40 -19.97 35.58
C GLN A 4 23.06 -21.38 35.09
N GLN A 5 22.00 -21.54 34.31
CA GLN A 5 21.85 -22.71 33.45
C GLN A 5 22.02 -22.26 32.00
N SER A 6 23.21 -22.57 31.49
CA SER A 6 23.56 -22.55 30.09
C SER A 6 22.88 -23.73 29.38
N TYR A 7 22.08 -23.43 28.35
CA TYR A 7 21.68 -24.40 27.34
C TYR A 7 22.19 -23.93 25.98
N ARG A 8 23.17 -24.65 25.43
CA ARG A 8 23.53 -24.61 24.02
C ARG A 8 22.65 -25.62 23.29
N ALA A 9 21.80 -25.15 22.39
CA ALA A 9 21.21 -25.98 21.34
C ALA A 9 20.90 -25.13 20.10
N ASN A 10 21.59 -25.44 19.00
CA ASN A 10 21.22 -25.22 17.59
C ASN A 10 20.75 -23.82 17.16
N GLY A 11 21.70 -23.01 16.66
CA GLY A 11 21.62 -22.27 15.38
C GLY A 11 20.39 -21.39 15.07
N THR A 12 19.52 -21.16 16.03
CA THR A 12 18.29 -20.40 15.89
C THR A 12 18.39 -19.31 16.94
N THR A 13 18.49 -18.05 16.52
CA THR A 13 18.47 -16.91 17.44
C THR A 13 17.11 -16.92 18.17
N THR A 14 17.04 -17.59 19.31
CA THR A 14 15.91 -17.51 20.23
C THR A 14 15.93 -16.12 20.82
N MET A 15 14.98 -15.27 20.41
CA MET A 15 14.72 -14.01 21.13
C MET A 15 14.47 -14.37 22.60
N GLN A 16 15.27 -13.78 23.49
CA GLN A 16 15.07 -13.90 24.92
C GLN A 16 13.74 -13.21 25.26
N LEU A 17 12.74 -14.01 25.64
CA LEU A 17 11.42 -13.50 26.00
C LEU A 17 11.55 -12.66 27.27
N SER A 18 11.15 -11.39 27.20
CA SER A 18 11.08 -10.54 28.39
C SER A 18 9.88 -10.94 29.25
N PHE A 19 9.86 -10.49 30.51
CA PHE A 19 8.73 -10.73 31.41
C PHE A 19 7.41 -10.20 30.83
N GLY A 20 7.46 -9.05 30.13
CA GLY A 20 6.30 -8.49 29.41
C GLY A 20 5.85 -9.34 28.21
N ASP A 21 6.78 -10.01 27.51
CA ASP A 21 6.43 -10.96 26.44
C ASP A 21 5.77 -12.22 27.00
N ALA A 22 6.20 -12.69 28.17
CA ALA A 22 5.65 -13.86 28.84
C ALA A 22 4.22 -13.62 29.36
N GLU A 23 3.96 -12.43 29.94
CA GLU A 23 2.63 -12.01 30.37
C GLU A 23 1.66 -11.90 29.18
N TYR A 24 2.14 -11.39 28.03
CA TYR A 24 1.34 -11.28 26.81
C TYR A 24 0.96 -12.63 26.19
N ASN A 25 1.86 -13.62 26.25
CA ASN A 25 1.66 -14.95 25.64
C ASN A 25 0.72 -15.87 26.47
N GLY A 26 0.32 -15.47 27.68
CA GLY A 26 -0.22 -16.38 28.70
C GLY A 26 -1.63 -16.93 28.48
N LYS A 27 -2.60 -16.19 27.88
CA LYS A 27 -4.01 -16.63 27.69
C LYS A 27 -4.92 -15.62 26.98
N ARG A 28 -4.42 -14.85 26.00
CA ARG A 28 -5.21 -13.78 25.35
C ARG A 28 -5.73 -14.17 23.96
N LYS A 29 -6.92 -13.68 23.60
CA LYS A 29 -7.44 -13.66 22.23
C LYS A 29 -6.40 -12.99 21.32
N ARG A 30 -5.86 -13.72 20.35
CA ARG A 30 -4.99 -13.16 19.31
C ARG A 30 -5.73 -12.07 18.55
N THR A 31 -5.13 -10.89 18.45
CA THR A 31 -5.74 -9.79 17.69
C THR A 31 -5.67 -10.08 16.19
N ARG A 32 -6.59 -9.50 15.40
CA ARG A 32 -6.54 -9.61 13.93
C ARG A 32 -5.19 -9.12 13.38
N ARG A 33 -4.61 -8.09 14.00
CA ARG A 33 -3.28 -7.57 13.65
C ARG A 33 -2.17 -8.59 13.90
N GLU A 34 -2.15 -9.26 15.05
CA GLU A 34 -1.15 -10.30 15.33
C GLU A 34 -1.24 -11.49 14.38
N VAL A 35 -2.46 -11.88 13.99
CA VAL A 35 -2.66 -12.93 12.99
C VAL A 35 -2.09 -12.47 11.65
N PHE A 36 -2.49 -11.29 11.18
CA PHE A 36 -1.98 -10.71 9.93
C PHE A 36 -0.44 -10.59 9.91
N LEU A 37 0.16 -10.00 10.95
CA LEU A 37 1.63 -9.84 11.02
C LEU A 37 2.36 -11.19 11.08
N SER A 38 1.76 -12.19 11.73
CA SER A 38 2.29 -13.55 11.78
C SER A 38 2.25 -14.24 10.41
N GLU A 39 1.17 -14.04 9.65
CA GLU A 39 1.03 -14.53 8.27
C GLU A 39 2.00 -13.83 7.33
N MET A 40 2.07 -12.49 7.38
CA MET A 40 2.99 -11.70 6.56
C MET A 40 4.45 -12.08 6.83
N ASN A 41 4.80 -12.37 8.07
CA ASN A 41 6.15 -12.84 8.41
C ASN A 41 6.52 -14.14 7.68
N GLN A 42 5.55 -15.01 7.36
CA GLN A 42 5.77 -16.27 6.64
C GLN A 42 5.70 -16.11 5.12
N VAL A 43 4.83 -15.21 4.64
CA VAL A 43 4.55 -15.06 3.20
C VAL A 43 5.63 -14.23 2.51
N VAL A 44 6.08 -13.15 3.15
CA VAL A 44 7.04 -12.20 2.56
C VAL A 44 8.41 -12.86 2.36
N PRO A 45 9.02 -12.76 1.16
CA PRO A 45 10.31 -13.37 0.86
C PRO A 45 11.50 -12.59 1.45
N TRP A 46 11.57 -12.44 2.77
CA TRP A 46 12.54 -11.58 3.47
C TRP A 46 13.98 -11.70 2.96
N LYS A 47 14.51 -12.92 2.88
CA LYS A 47 15.88 -13.17 2.38
C LYS A 47 16.11 -12.58 0.99
N GLY A 48 15.15 -12.74 0.09
CA GLY A 48 15.25 -12.24 -1.28
C GLY A 48 15.13 -10.72 -1.37
N LEU A 49 14.38 -10.10 -0.47
CA LEU A 49 14.25 -8.63 -0.39
C LEU A 49 15.48 -7.99 0.25
N LEU A 50 16.00 -8.58 1.33
CA LEU A 50 17.21 -8.10 2.01
C LEU A 50 18.41 -8.10 1.05
N ALA A 51 18.59 -9.17 0.27
CA ALA A 51 19.68 -9.28 -0.70
C ALA A 51 19.65 -8.20 -1.80
N LEU A 52 18.48 -7.59 -2.07
CA LEU A 52 18.37 -6.48 -3.03
C LEU A 52 18.82 -5.14 -2.42
N ILE A 53 18.70 -4.98 -1.09
CA ILE A 53 18.97 -3.73 -0.39
C ILE A 53 20.38 -3.71 0.20
N GLU A 54 20.88 -4.88 0.63
CA GLU A 54 22.19 -5.07 1.27
C GLU A 54 23.36 -4.36 0.56
N PRO A 55 23.49 -4.38 -0.79
CA PRO A 55 24.58 -3.68 -1.48
C PRO A 55 24.60 -2.15 -1.30
N HIS A 56 23.46 -1.57 -0.92
CA HIS A 56 23.28 -0.13 -0.75
C HIS A 56 23.21 0.28 0.73
N TYR A 57 23.18 -0.68 1.65
CA TYR A 57 22.95 -0.40 3.06
C TYR A 57 24.25 0.00 3.78
N PRO A 58 24.23 0.99 4.70
CA PRO A 58 25.43 1.42 5.41
C PRO A 58 26.08 0.28 6.21
N THR A 59 27.41 0.21 6.16
CA THR A 59 28.19 -0.76 6.94
C THR A 59 28.49 -0.23 8.34
N SER A 60 28.52 -1.11 9.33
CA SER A 60 28.96 -0.78 10.69
C SER A 60 30.46 -0.43 10.74
N GLY A 61 30.87 0.31 11.78
CA GLY A 61 32.27 0.67 12.02
C GLY A 61 32.70 2.05 11.49
N GLN A 62 31.79 2.80 10.87
CA GLN A 62 32.03 4.21 10.53
C GLN A 62 31.79 5.13 11.74
N PRO A 63 32.47 6.30 11.82
CA PRO A 63 32.21 7.30 12.85
C PRO A 63 30.74 7.77 12.83
N GLY A 64 30.08 7.78 13.99
CA GLY A 64 28.69 8.21 14.15
C GLY A 64 27.77 7.11 14.69
N ARG A 65 26.45 7.39 14.67
CA ARG A 65 25.42 6.43 15.08
C ARG A 65 25.49 5.21 14.16
N GLN A 66 25.59 4.03 14.76
CA GLN A 66 25.64 2.79 14.00
C GLN A 66 24.28 2.54 13.31
N PRO A 67 24.28 2.03 12.07
CA PRO A 67 23.03 1.69 11.39
C PRO A 67 22.32 0.56 12.14
N TYR A 68 20.99 0.64 12.21
CA TYR A 68 20.16 -0.44 12.71
C TYR A 68 20.26 -1.68 11.81
N PRO A 69 19.89 -2.87 12.29
CA PRO A 69 19.83 -4.05 11.44
C PRO A 69 18.92 -3.82 10.22
N LEU A 70 19.40 -4.15 9.03
CA LEU A 70 18.64 -3.97 7.78
C LEU A 70 17.27 -4.66 7.82
N GLU A 71 17.18 -5.85 8.41
CA GLU A 71 15.90 -6.56 8.52
C GLU A 71 14.88 -5.80 9.39
N MET A 72 15.34 -5.15 10.46
CA MET A 72 14.49 -4.32 11.31
C MET A 72 13.92 -3.15 10.50
N MET A 73 14.79 -2.41 9.80
CA MET A 73 14.37 -1.26 8.99
C MET A 73 13.41 -1.66 7.87
N LEU A 74 13.67 -2.79 7.20
CA LEU A 74 12.76 -3.31 6.18
C LEU A 74 11.40 -3.68 6.78
N ARG A 75 11.35 -4.32 7.95
CA ARG A 75 10.08 -4.68 8.60
C ARG A 75 9.29 -3.46 9.04
N ILE A 76 9.95 -2.44 9.58
CA ILE A 76 9.33 -1.14 9.92
C ILE A 76 8.75 -0.51 8.65
N HIS A 77 9.50 -0.52 7.56
CA HIS A 77 9.02 -0.01 6.29
C HIS A 77 7.74 -0.72 5.83
N PHE A 78 7.69 -2.06 5.90
CA PHE A 78 6.46 -2.81 5.59
C PHE A 78 5.30 -2.49 6.56
N LEU A 79 5.57 -2.27 7.85
CA LEU A 79 4.56 -1.80 8.80
C LEU A 79 4.00 -0.43 8.42
N GLN A 80 4.85 0.50 7.96
CA GLN A 80 4.40 1.78 7.41
C GLN A 80 3.47 1.57 6.22
N GLN A 81 3.81 0.63 5.31
CA GLN A 81 2.99 0.35 4.15
C GLN A 81 1.59 -0.18 4.52
N TRP A 82 1.54 -1.21 5.35
CA TRP A 82 0.30 -1.92 5.66
C TRP A 82 -0.65 -1.13 6.57
N ASN A 83 -0.10 -0.19 7.35
CA ASN A 83 -0.89 0.60 8.30
C ASN A 83 -0.99 2.08 7.90
N ALA A 84 -0.45 2.46 6.73
CA ALA A 84 -0.41 3.84 6.24
C ALA A 84 0.23 4.84 7.22
N LEU A 85 1.29 4.42 7.92
CA LEU A 85 1.96 5.25 8.93
C LEU A 85 2.93 6.22 8.26
N SER A 86 2.96 7.46 8.75
CA SER A 86 4.05 8.40 8.49
C SER A 86 5.33 7.97 9.22
N ASP A 87 6.45 8.64 8.95
CA ASP A 87 7.71 8.38 9.65
C ASP A 87 7.56 8.63 11.18
N PRO A 88 6.96 9.74 11.67
CA PRO A 88 6.68 9.93 13.11
C PRO A 88 5.68 8.90 13.67
N ALA A 89 4.58 8.63 12.95
CA ALA A 89 3.56 7.68 13.42
C ALA A 89 4.10 6.24 13.50
N ALA A 90 5.11 5.90 12.69
CA ALA A 90 5.78 4.61 12.75
C ALA A 90 6.64 4.49 14.01
N GLU A 91 7.39 5.53 14.36
CA GLU A 91 8.14 5.60 15.62
C GLU A 91 7.18 5.43 16.81
N GLU A 92 6.13 6.26 16.90
CA GLU A 92 5.13 6.18 17.98
C GLU A 92 4.49 4.78 18.07
N ALA A 93 4.11 4.20 16.93
CA ALA A 93 3.49 2.87 16.90
C ALA A 93 4.42 1.76 17.40
N LEU A 94 5.74 1.90 17.26
CA LEU A 94 6.72 0.93 17.79
C LEU A 94 6.89 1.04 19.31
N TYR A 95 6.63 2.21 19.90
CA TYR A 95 6.53 2.38 21.35
C TYR A 95 5.20 1.83 21.90
N ASP A 96 4.08 2.16 21.26
CA ASP A 96 2.75 1.85 21.79
C ASP A 96 2.29 0.40 21.52
N THR A 97 2.66 -0.17 20.37
CA THR A 97 2.11 -1.43 19.88
C THR A 97 3.14 -2.56 19.92
N VAL A 98 3.08 -3.37 21.00
CA VAL A 98 3.97 -4.54 21.21
C VAL A 98 4.00 -5.50 20.02
N SER A 99 2.87 -5.75 19.35
CA SER A 99 2.82 -6.64 18.19
C SER A 99 3.61 -6.12 16.98
N MET A 100 3.65 -4.80 16.76
CA MET A 100 4.45 -4.16 15.71
C MET A 100 5.94 -4.19 16.08
N ARG A 101 6.25 -3.85 17.34
CA ARG A 101 7.62 -3.93 17.89
C ARG A 101 8.22 -5.33 17.73
N ARG A 102 7.45 -6.37 18.11
CA ARG A 102 7.83 -7.77 17.95
C ARG A 102 7.97 -8.17 16.48
N PHE A 103 7.07 -7.71 15.61
CA PHE A 103 7.17 -7.97 14.17
C PHE A 103 8.43 -7.36 13.55
N ALA A 104 8.83 -6.16 14.00
CA ALA A 104 10.06 -5.48 13.61
C ALA A 104 11.34 -6.09 14.22
N LYS A 105 11.20 -7.11 15.08
CA LYS A 105 12.30 -7.75 15.82
C LYS A 105 13.05 -6.79 16.75
N ILE A 106 12.34 -5.85 17.35
CA ILE A 106 12.87 -4.97 18.39
C ILE A 106 12.60 -5.62 19.74
N GLY A 107 13.66 -6.01 20.46
CA GLY A 107 13.58 -6.55 21.80
C GLY A 107 13.16 -5.53 22.85
N GLY A 108 12.90 -6.00 24.08
CA GLY A 108 12.38 -5.16 25.16
C GLY A 108 13.31 -4.02 25.59
N LEU A 109 14.63 -4.21 25.49
CA LEU A 109 15.63 -3.18 25.83
C LEU A 109 16.27 -2.53 24.59
N ASP A 110 15.91 -2.98 23.38
CA ASP A 110 16.47 -2.42 22.15
C ASP A 110 15.92 -1.02 21.90
N GLU A 111 16.78 -0.12 21.40
CA GLU A 111 16.37 1.21 20.98
C GLU A 111 15.47 1.15 19.75
N VAL A 112 14.44 2.00 19.73
CA VAL A 112 13.55 2.15 18.57
C VAL A 112 14.18 3.17 17.61
N PRO A 113 14.23 2.90 16.29
CA PRO A 113 14.64 3.88 15.30
C PRO A 113 13.71 5.10 15.32
N ASP A 114 14.29 6.29 15.40
CA ASP A 114 13.52 7.54 15.35
C ASP A 114 13.01 7.85 13.94
N GLU A 115 12.10 8.81 13.83
CA GLU A 115 11.48 9.29 12.58
C GLU A 115 12.54 9.61 11.51
N THR A 116 13.67 10.19 11.92
CA THR A 116 14.73 10.60 10.99
C THR A 116 15.48 9.39 10.43
N THR A 117 15.65 8.35 11.23
CA THR A 117 16.26 7.08 10.83
C THR A 117 15.36 6.33 9.86
N ILE A 118 14.05 6.30 10.13
CA ILE A 118 13.04 5.71 9.25
C ILE A 118 13.00 6.46 7.91
N LEU A 119 12.99 7.80 7.95
CA LEU A 119 13.06 8.68 6.79
C LEU A 119 14.31 8.40 5.93
N ASN A 120 15.48 8.30 6.55
CA ASN A 120 16.73 8.04 5.83
C ASN A 120 16.73 6.68 5.13
N PHE A 121 16.13 5.65 5.73
CA PHE A 121 15.97 4.36 5.07
C PHE A 121 15.05 4.46 3.86
N ARG A 122 13.96 5.22 3.95
CA ARG A 122 13.07 5.47 2.80
C ARG A 122 13.80 6.18 1.66
N HIS A 123 14.56 7.23 1.95
CA HIS A 123 15.39 7.92 0.95
C HIS A 123 16.43 7.00 0.31
N LEU A 124 16.98 6.04 1.05
CA LEU A 124 17.88 5.03 0.50
C LEU A 124 17.16 4.15 -0.54
N LEU A 125 15.95 3.68 -0.23
CA LEU A 125 15.15 2.89 -1.18
C LEU A 125 14.81 3.68 -2.44
N GLU A 126 14.44 4.96 -2.29
CA GLU A 126 14.11 5.88 -3.38
C GLU A 126 15.33 6.15 -4.28
N ARG A 127 16.47 6.52 -3.67
CA ARG A 127 17.72 6.86 -4.39
C ARG A 127 18.21 5.74 -5.30
N HIS A 128 18.00 4.49 -4.91
CA HIS A 128 18.47 3.31 -5.62
C HIS A 128 17.38 2.60 -6.45
N ASP A 129 16.20 3.23 -6.58
CA ASP A 129 15.03 2.71 -7.29
C ASP A 129 14.71 1.25 -6.89
N LEU A 130 14.69 1.02 -5.57
CA LEU A 130 14.53 -0.33 -5.01
C LEU A 130 13.05 -0.73 -4.90
N ALA A 131 12.13 0.22 -4.83
CA ALA A 131 10.69 -0.05 -4.69
C ALA A 131 10.17 -0.98 -5.80
N ARG A 132 10.49 -0.67 -7.07
CA ARG A 132 10.08 -1.49 -8.21
C ARG A 132 10.70 -2.89 -8.19
N LYS A 133 11.99 -2.98 -7.88
CA LYS A 133 12.71 -4.26 -7.77
C LYS A 133 12.16 -5.15 -6.65
N LEU A 134 11.79 -4.55 -5.52
CA LEU A 134 11.16 -5.24 -4.39
C LEU A 134 9.78 -5.78 -4.80
N PHE A 135 8.95 -4.95 -5.43
CA PHE A 135 7.63 -5.36 -5.94
C PHE A 135 7.73 -6.53 -6.93
N ASP A 136 8.61 -6.41 -7.94
CA ASP A 136 8.83 -7.46 -8.93
C ASP A 136 9.31 -8.76 -8.29
N ARG A 137 10.17 -8.67 -7.25
CA ARG A 137 10.66 -9.84 -6.50
C ARG A 137 9.53 -10.52 -5.71
N VAL A 138 8.64 -9.76 -5.09
CA VAL A 138 7.47 -10.29 -4.38
C VAL A 138 6.53 -10.99 -5.37
N ASN A 139 6.22 -10.35 -6.50
CA ASN A 139 5.35 -10.95 -7.52
C ASN A 139 5.95 -12.23 -8.11
N ALA A 140 7.25 -12.23 -8.42
CA ALA A 140 7.93 -13.43 -8.89
C ALA A 140 7.90 -14.57 -7.85
N HIS A 141 7.93 -14.25 -6.56
CA HIS A 141 7.80 -15.23 -5.48
C HIS A 141 6.39 -15.80 -5.37
N LEU A 142 5.36 -14.96 -5.46
CA LEU A 142 3.96 -15.39 -5.47
C LEU A 142 3.66 -16.29 -6.68
N LEU A 143 4.12 -15.89 -7.87
CA LEU A 143 4.00 -16.68 -9.10
C LEU A 143 4.60 -18.08 -8.95
N ARG A 144 5.80 -18.20 -8.38
CA ARG A 144 6.44 -19.51 -8.13
C ARG A 144 5.68 -20.39 -7.14
N LYS A 145 4.93 -19.79 -6.21
CA LYS A 145 4.09 -20.52 -5.24
C LYS A 145 2.73 -20.95 -5.83
N GLY A 146 2.52 -20.81 -7.14
CA GLY A 146 1.29 -21.22 -7.81
C GLY A 146 0.16 -20.20 -7.70
N GLN A 147 0.41 -19.01 -7.14
CA GLN A 147 -0.49 -17.87 -7.25
C GLN A 147 -0.33 -17.28 -8.66
N SER A 148 -0.93 -17.95 -9.65
CA SER A 148 -0.85 -17.57 -11.05
C SER A 148 -1.83 -16.45 -11.34
N LEU A 149 -1.37 -15.48 -12.14
CA LEU A 149 -2.25 -14.58 -12.87
C LEU A 149 -3.06 -15.42 -13.86
N ARG A 150 -4.38 -15.39 -13.75
CA ARG A 150 -5.33 -16.12 -14.58
C ARG A 150 -5.89 -15.18 -15.64
N GLY A 151 -6.84 -15.65 -16.43
CA GLY A 151 -7.26 -14.99 -17.67
C GLY A 151 -8.02 -13.66 -17.51
N GLY A 152 -8.15 -13.06 -16.33
CA GLY A 152 -8.93 -11.84 -16.13
C GLY A 152 -8.13 -10.79 -15.37
N THR A 153 -8.12 -9.55 -15.87
CA THR A 153 -7.51 -8.39 -15.18
C THR A 153 -8.54 -7.31 -14.93
N ILE A 154 -8.59 -6.83 -13.70
CA ILE A 154 -9.30 -5.61 -13.29
C ILE A 154 -8.31 -4.46 -13.36
N VAL A 155 -8.65 -3.38 -14.07
CA VAL A 155 -7.89 -2.14 -14.11
C VAL A 155 -8.62 -1.05 -13.35
N ASP A 156 -7.91 -0.33 -12.50
CA ASP A 156 -8.44 0.82 -11.78
C ASP A 156 -7.35 1.87 -11.58
N ALA A 157 -7.75 3.10 -11.29
CA ALA A 157 -6.83 4.19 -11.03
C ALA A 157 -7.25 5.03 -9.80
N THR A 158 -6.31 5.24 -8.89
CA THR A 158 -6.53 6.03 -7.67
C THR A 158 -5.66 7.28 -7.62
N ILE A 159 -6.22 8.38 -7.11
CA ILE A 159 -5.49 9.64 -6.97
C ILE A 159 -4.66 9.59 -5.69
N ILE A 160 -3.38 9.88 -5.83
CA ILE A 160 -2.45 10.07 -4.72
C ILE A 160 -2.32 11.57 -4.50
N ALA A 161 -3.09 12.07 -3.53
CA ALA A 161 -3.03 13.47 -3.15
C ALA A 161 -1.68 13.81 -2.52
N ALA A 162 -1.10 14.89 -3.01
CA ALA A 162 0.11 15.52 -2.52
C ALA A 162 -0.20 16.96 -2.08
N PRO A 163 0.52 17.50 -1.09
CA PRO A 163 0.43 18.92 -0.78
C PRO A 163 0.90 19.73 -2.00
N SER A 164 0.20 20.82 -2.31
CA SER A 164 0.57 21.75 -3.40
C SER A 164 1.66 22.75 -3.01
N SER A 165 2.27 22.55 -1.83
CA SER A 165 3.28 23.41 -1.22
C SER A 165 4.57 23.42 -2.04
N ILE A 166 5.20 24.60 -2.11
CA ILE A 166 6.52 24.83 -2.71
C ILE A 166 7.60 25.04 -1.63
N LYS A 167 7.29 24.75 -0.36
CA LYS A 167 8.22 24.86 0.77
C LYS A 167 9.24 23.71 0.77
N ASN A 168 9.89 23.49 -0.35
CA ASN A 168 11.06 22.63 -0.48
C ASN A 168 12.30 23.49 -0.75
N LYS A 169 13.48 22.86 -0.69
CA LYS A 169 14.76 23.54 -0.90
C LYS A 169 14.84 24.27 -2.25
N ASP A 170 14.15 23.74 -3.27
CA ASP A 170 14.18 24.25 -4.64
C ASP A 170 13.10 25.31 -4.91
N GLY A 171 12.20 25.59 -3.96
CA GLY A 171 11.10 26.55 -4.10
C GLY A 171 10.11 26.24 -5.23
N ALA A 172 10.10 25.00 -5.73
CA ALA A 172 9.39 24.61 -6.95
C ALA A 172 8.45 23.43 -6.69
N ARG A 173 7.38 23.32 -7.49
CA ARG A 173 6.51 22.13 -7.46
C ARG A 173 7.24 20.94 -8.07
N THR A 174 6.96 19.75 -7.53
CA THR A 174 7.44 18.49 -8.13
C THR A 174 6.93 18.38 -9.58
N PRO A 175 7.83 18.29 -10.59
CA PRO A 175 7.43 18.31 -12.00
C PRO A 175 6.48 17.19 -12.40
N GLU A 176 6.53 16.06 -11.69
CA GLU A 176 5.72 14.86 -11.96
C GLU A 176 4.27 14.97 -11.42
N MET A 177 3.96 16.03 -10.67
CA MET A 177 2.66 16.23 -10.02
C MET A 177 1.86 17.33 -10.72
N HIS A 178 0.58 17.03 -11.00
CA HIS A 178 -0.34 17.96 -11.62
C HIS A 178 -1.71 17.96 -10.96
N GLN A 179 -2.47 19.02 -11.20
CA GLN A 179 -3.84 19.14 -10.69
C GLN A 179 -4.82 18.36 -11.57
N THR A 180 -5.80 17.74 -10.93
CA THR A 180 -6.94 17.08 -11.58
C THR A 180 -8.22 17.41 -10.83
N LYS A 181 -9.37 17.16 -11.46
CA LYS A 181 -10.69 17.35 -10.84
C LYS A 181 -11.41 16.00 -10.79
N LYS A 182 -11.80 15.56 -9.60
CA LYS A 182 -12.66 14.38 -9.40
C LYS A 182 -13.95 14.83 -8.73
N GLY A 183 -15.07 14.62 -9.41
CA GLY A 183 -16.36 15.20 -8.99
C GLY A 183 -16.28 16.73 -8.98
N ASN A 184 -16.60 17.35 -7.83
CA ASN A 184 -16.50 18.80 -7.65
C ASN A 184 -15.22 19.25 -6.93
N GLN A 185 -14.33 18.33 -6.57
CA GLN A 185 -13.12 18.61 -5.80
C GLN A 185 -11.88 18.54 -6.69
N TYR A 186 -10.95 19.46 -6.43
CA TYR A 186 -9.64 19.47 -7.07
C TYR A 186 -8.61 18.76 -6.20
N TYR A 187 -7.72 18.03 -6.85
CA TYR A 187 -6.62 17.31 -6.23
C TYR A 187 -5.34 17.68 -6.94
N PHE A 188 -4.25 17.86 -6.20
CA PHE A 188 -2.90 17.99 -6.75
C PHE A 188 -2.11 16.74 -6.39
N GLY A 189 -1.36 16.20 -7.34
CA GLY A 189 -0.50 15.04 -7.09
C GLY A 189 -0.40 14.11 -8.29
N MET A 190 -0.44 12.82 -8.01
CA MET A 190 -0.26 11.75 -8.99
C MET A 190 -1.47 10.83 -9.02
N LYS A 191 -1.47 9.90 -9.98
CA LYS A 191 -2.42 8.81 -10.07
C LYS A 191 -1.67 7.50 -10.19
N ALA A 192 -2.12 6.52 -9.43
CA ALA A 192 -1.69 5.14 -9.53
C ALA A 192 -2.66 4.38 -10.41
N HIS A 193 -2.17 3.81 -11.49
CA HIS A 193 -2.89 2.88 -12.34
C HIS A 193 -2.50 1.46 -11.94
N ILE A 194 -3.48 0.61 -11.63
CA ILE A 194 -3.23 -0.71 -11.05
C ILE A 194 -3.93 -1.78 -11.90
N GLY A 195 -3.19 -2.85 -12.21
CA GLY A 195 -3.73 -4.09 -12.77
C GLY A 195 -3.77 -5.17 -11.70
N VAL A 196 -4.95 -5.73 -11.47
CA VAL A 196 -5.22 -6.79 -10.48
C VAL A 196 -5.79 -8.01 -11.16
N ASP A 197 -5.33 -9.18 -10.75
CA ASP A 197 -5.91 -10.44 -11.20
C ASP A 197 -7.33 -10.61 -10.64
N GLU A 198 -8.31 -10.86 -11.52
CA GLU A 198 -9.74 -10.88 -11.20
C GLU A 198 -10.12 -11.97 -10.17
N GLU A 199 -9.41 -13.10 -10.19
CA GLU A 199 -9.72 -14.26 -9.36
C GLU A 199 -8.99 -14.23 -8.02
N SER A 200 -7.67 -14.00 -8.04
CA SER A 200 -6.83 -13.99 -6.84
C SER A 200 -6.82 -12.65 -6.10
N GLY A 201 -7.20 -11.55 -6.77
CA GLY A 201 -7.11 -10.21 -6.21
C GLY A 201 -5.67 -9.70 -6.07
N LEU A 202 -4.69 -10.38 -6.69
CA LEU A 202 -3.28 -10.00 -6.63
C LEU A 202 -2.97 -8.85 -7.59
N VAL A 203 -2.33 -7.81 -7.05
CA VAL A 203 -1.77 -6.73 -7.85
C VAL A 203 -0.56 -7.24 -8.62
N HIS A 204 -0.57 -7.11 -9.94
CA HIS A 204 0.53 -7.56 -10.80
C HIS A 204 1.21 -6.42 -11.56
N HIS A 205 0.49 -5.33 -11.84
CA HIS A 205 1.04 -4.13 -12.46
C HIS A 205 0.62 -2.88 -11.72
N VAL A 206 1.55 -1.93 -11.67
CA VAL A 206 1.40 -0.64 -11.02
C VAL A 206 2.18 0.38 -11.85
N GLU A 207 1.52 1.45 -12.28
CA GLU A 207 2.13 2.57 -13.00
C GLU A 207 1.72 3.89 -12.34
N CYS A 208 2.70 4.73 -12.00
CA CYS A 208 2.46 6.07 -11.49
C CYS A 208 2.51 7.10 -12.62
N THR A 209 1.58 8.05 -12.64
CA THR A 209 1.61 9.19 -13.55
C THR A 209 1.16 10.46 -12.85
N ALA A 210 1.33 11.62 -13.49
CA ALA A 210 0.65 12.84 -13.09
C ALA A 210 -0.87 12.65 -13.00
N ALA A 211 -1.55 13.35 -12.08
CA ALA A 211 -2.96 13.11 -11.80
C ALA A 211 -3.93 13.50 -12.94
N ASN A 212 -3.48 14.35 -13.87
CA ASN A 212 -4.25 14.78 -15.04
C ASN A 212 -4.22 13.77 -16.20
N VAL A 213 -3.35 12.75 -16.13
CA VAL A 213 -3.28 11.71 -17.16
C VAL A 213 -4.54 10.86 -17.15
N ALA A 214 -5.07 10.60 -18.35
CA ALA A 214 -6.27 9.80 -18.55
C ALA A 214 -6.00 8.30 -18.37
N ASP A 215 -6.89 7.60 -17.68
CA ASP A 215 -6.70 6.22 -17.20
C ASP A 215 -6.52 5.23 -18.36
N ILE A 216 -7.33 5.40 -19.40
CA ILE A 216 -7.26 4.60 -20.63
C ILE A 216 -5.87 4.54 -21.27
N THR A 217 -5.07 5.62 -21.16
CA THR A 217 -3.75 5.71 -21.80
C THR A 217 -2.70 4.78 -21.18
N LYS A 218 -2.95 4.31 -19.95
CA LYS A 218 -2.03 3.44 -19.21
C LYS A 218 -2.49 1.99 -19.15
N ALA A 219 -3.71 1.71 -19.57
CA ALA A 219 -4.31 0.39 -19.48
C ALA A 219 -3.47 -0.73 -20.14
N HIS A 220 -2.79 -0.46 -21.27
CA HIS A 220 -1.92 -1.45 -21.92
C HIS A 220 -0.73 -1.90 -21.05
N LYS A 221 -0.25 -1.03 -20.16
CA LYS A 221 0.84 -1.36 -19.21
C LYS A 221 0.36 -2.15 -18.01
N LEU A 222 -0.96 -2.19 -17.78
CA LEU A 222 -1.57 -2.88 -16.65
C LEU A 222 -1.89 -4.34 -16.97
N LEU A 223 -1.59 -4.81 -18.18
CA LEU A 223 -1.86 -6.16 -18.64
C LEU A 223 -0.57 -6.97 -18.74
N HIS A 224 -0.62 -8.23 -18.33
CA HIS A 224 0.43 -9.25 -18.47
C HIS A 224 0.35 -10.03 -19.80
N GLY A 225 -0.62 -9.74 -20.67
CA GLY A 225 -0.74 -10.24 -22.05
C GLY A 225 -1.29 -11.66 -22.19
N LYS A 226 -1.80 -12.26 -21.10
CA LYS A 226 -2.42 -13.60 -21.12
C LYS A 226 -3.92 -13.57 -20.81
N GLU A 227 -4.47 -12.37 -20.67
CA GLU A 227 -5.87 -12.11 -20.35
C GLU A 227 -6.77 -12.55 -21.51
N GLY A 228 -7.94 -13.07 -21.16
CA GLY A 228 -9.11 -13.19 -22.02
C GLY A 228 -10.19 -12.14 -21.68
N THR A 229 -10.12 -11.51 -20.52
CA THR A 229 -11.06 -10.48 -20.08
C THR A 229 -10.33 -9.32 -19.38
N VAL A 230 -10.72 -8.08 -19.68
CA VAL A 230 -10.31 -6.88 -18.97
C VAL A 230 -11.55 -6.16 -18.46
N SER A 231 -11.61 -5.87 -17.17
CA SER A 231 -12.68 -5.09 -16.56
C SER A 231 -12.15 -3.78 -15.98
N GLY A 232 -12.95 -2.72 -16.04
CA GLY A 232 -12.51 -1.39 -15.62
C GLY A 232 -13.68 -0.42 -15.48
N ASP A 233 -13.49 0.65 -14.73
CA ASP A 233 -14.55 1.63 -14.52
C ASP A 233 -14.83 2.47 -15.78
N SER A 234 -15.79 3.39 -15.70
CA SER A 234 -16.15 4.24 -16.86
C SER A 234 -15.01 5.15 -17.35
N GLY A 235 -13.94 5.32 -16.57
CA GLY A 235 -12.71 6.01 -16.99
C GLY A 235 -11.97 5.30 -18.12
N TYR A 236 -12.20 3.99 -18.28
CA TYR A 236 -11.65 3.17 -19.35
C TYR A 236 -12.59 3.02 -20.55
N THR A 237 -13.63 3.85 -20.67
CA THR A 237 -14.55 3.82 -21.83
C THR A 237 -13.77 4.00 -23.14
N GLY A 238 -13.92 3.06 -24.09
CA GLY A 238 -13.24 3.09 -25.40
C GLY A 238 -11.94 2.28 -25.46
N LEU A 239 -11.67 1.47 -24.43
CA LEU A 239 -10.48 0.61 -24.33
C LEU A 239 -10.32 -0.35 -25.53
N ASP A 240 -11.45 -0.80 -26.07
CA ASP A 240 -11.56 -1.65 -27.26
C ASP A 240 -10.98 -1.01 -28.54
N LYS A 241 -10.88 0.32 -28.55
CA LYS A 241 -10.40 1.10 -29.71
C LYS A 241 -8.92 1.50 -29.60
N HIS A 242 -8.27 1.23 -28.47
CA HIS A 242 -6.88 1.64 -28.24
C HIS A 242 -5.91 0.77 -29.05
N GLU A 243 -5.07 1.38 -29.88
CA GLU A 243 -4.20 0.65 -30.81
C GLU A 243 -3.19 -0.25 -30.08
N GLU A 244 -2.65 0.22 -28.96
CA GLU A 244 -1.69 -0.54 -28.12
C GLU A 244 -2.29 -1.82 -27.51
N LEU A 245 -3.63 -1.95 -27.51
CA LEU A 245 -4.35 -3.12 -27.00
C LEU A 245 -4.84 -4.05 -28.12
N ARG A 246 -4.55 -3.73 -29.39
CA ARG A 246 -4.80 -4.61 -30.53
C ARG A 246 -3.85 -5.81 -30.48
N THR A 247 -4.19 -6.77 -29.63
CA THR A 247 -3.48 -8.05 -29.52
C THR A 247 -4.02 -9.07 -30.50
N LYS A 248 -3.23 -10.10 -30.82
CA LYS A 248 -3.67 -11.25 -31.63
C LYS A 248 -4.78 -12.07 -30.94
N ARG A 249 -4.99 -11.87 -29.63
CA ARG A 249 -6.00 -12.56 -28.84
C ARG A 249 -7.25 -11.70 -28.73
N LYS A 250 -8.41 -12.33 -28.80
CA LYS A 250 -9.68 -11.65 -28.60
C LYS A 250 -9.89 -11.37 -27.10
N LEU A 251 -9.66 -10.12 -26.70
CA LEU A 251 -9.96 -9.63 -25.36
C LEU A 251 -11.45 -9.29 -25.25
N ARG A 252 -12.08 -9.68 -24.13
CA ARG A 252 -13.41 -9.19 -23.75
C ARG A 252 -13.24 -7.99 -22.82
N TYR A 253 -13.98 -6.93 -23.10
CA TYR A 253 -13.94 -5.69 -22.31
C TYR A 253 -15.24 -5.59 -21.50
N LEU A 254 -15.10 -5.48 -20.18
CA LEU A 254 -16.18 -5.29 -19.21
C LEU A 254 -16.02 -3.92 -18.55
N ILE A 255 -16.41 -2.88 -19.28
CA ILE A 255 -16.21 -1.49 -18.86
C ILE A 255 -17.53 -0.88 -18.41
N ALA A 256 -17.56 -0.42 -17.16
CA ALA A 256 -18.76 0.14 -16.55
C ALA A 256 -19.30 1.33 -17.36
N GLU A 257 -20.62 1.35 -17.54
CA GLU A 257 -21.28 2.37 -18.35
C GLU A 257 -21.59 3.63 -17.53
N LYS A 258 -21.54 4.79 -18.19
CA LYS A 258 -21.76 6.08 -17.50
C LYS A 258 -23.22 6.21 -17.01
N PRO A 259 -23.45 6.73 -15.79
CA PRO A 259 -24.81 6.97 -15.28
C PRO A 259 -25.67 7.85 -16.20
N SER A 260 -25.06 8.77 -16.95
CA SER A 260 -25.75 9.62 -17.91
C SER A 260 -26.36 8.85 -19.08
N LYS A 261 -25.69 7.81 -19.58
CA LYS A 261 -26.21 6.93 -20.64
C LYS A 261 -27.29 6.00 -20.12
N LEU A 262 -27.17 5.49 -18.90
CA LEU A 262 -28.23 4.71 -18.27
C LEU A 262 -29.54 5.50 -18.16
N LYS A 263 -29.46 6.82 -17.92
CA LYS A 263 -30.64 7.71 -17.90
C LYS A 263 -31.31 7.88 -19.26
N GLN A 264 -30.62 7.61 -20.36
CA GLN A 264 -31.16 7.73 -21.72
C GLN A 264 -31.97 6.50 -22.15
N ILE A 265 -31.86 5.37 -21.44
CA ILE A 265 -32.61 4.14 -21.75
C ILE A 265 -34.08 4.36 -21.39
N LYS A 266 -34.93 4.48 -22.41
CA LYS A 266 -36.37 4.71 -22.26
C LYS A 266 -37.13 3.45 -21.83
N SER A 267 -36.66 2.28 -22.24
CA SER A 267 -37.31 1.00 -21.94
C SER A 267 -37.03 0.57 -20.49
N LYS A 268 -38.08 0.43 -19.68
CA LYS A 268 -37.96 -0.02 -18.28
C LYS A 268 -37.34 -1.41 -18.16
N ARG A 269 -37.65 -2.32 -19.10
CA ARG A 269 -37.13 -3.69 -19.10
C ARG A 269 -35.64 -3.71 -19.41
N GLU A 270 -35.22 -2.96 -20.43
CA GLU A 270 -33.83 -2.82 -20.83
C GLU A 270 -33.01 -2.18 -19.71
N LEU A 271 -33.50 -1.07 -19.15
CA LEU A 271 -32.85 -0.40 -18.01
C LEU A 271 -32.64 -1.32 -16.81
N LYS A 272 -33.61 -2.19 -16.50
CA LYS A 272 -33.50 -3.16 -15.40
C LYS A 272 -32.41 -4.21 -15.69
N LEU A 273 -32.30 -4.67 -16.94
CA LEU A 273 -31.28 -5.64 -17.34
C LEU A 273 -29.89 -4.99 -17.31
N THR A 274 -29.74 -3.80 -17.89
CA THR A 274 -28.47 -3.06 -17.86
C THR A 274 -28.03 -2.79 -16.43
N LYS A 275 -28.91 -2.30 -15.55
CA LYS A 275 -28.57 -2.10 -14.13
C LYS A 275 -28.09 -3.36 -13.42
N ARG A 276 -28.65 -4.54 -13.76
CA ARG A 276 -28.18 -5.83 -13.22
C ARG A 276 -26.77 -6.15 -13.71
N TRP A 277 -26.49 -5.88 -14.98
CA TRP A 277 -25.16 -6.05 -15.56
C TRP A 277 -24.14 -5.10 -14.92
N GLU A 278 -24.46 -3.80 -14.83
CA GLU A 278 -23.62 -2.80 -14.15
C GLU A 278 -23.36 -3.17 -12.68
N HIS A 279 -24.35 -3.72 -11.98
CA HIS A 279 -24.16 -4.20 -10.61
C HIS A 279 -23.17 -5.37 -10.55
N ALA A 280 -23.19 -6.28 -11.52
CA ALA A 280 -22.23 -7.37 -11.60
C ALA A 280 -20.80 -6.85 -11.86
N GLU A 281 -20.64 -5.89 -12.78
CA GLU A 281 -19.35 -5.24 -13.05
C GLU A 281 -18.84 -4.47 -11.82
N ALA A 282 -19.71 -3.71 -11.15
CA ALA A 282 -19.37 -3.03 -9.90
C ALA A 282 -19.00 -4.01 -8.77
N SER A 283 -19.60 -5.21 -8.72
CA SER A 283 -19.22 -6.25 -7.75
C SER A 283 -17.83 -6.82 -8.03
N LEU A 284 -17.42 -6.90 -9.31
CA LEU A 284 -16.05 -7.25 -9.67
C LEU A 284 -15.07 -6.14 -9.25
N HIS A 285 -15.42 -4.87 -9.47
CA HIS A 285 -14.61 -3.72 -9.01
C HIS A 285 -14.54 -3.58 -7.50
N ALA A 286 -15.58 -3.97 -6.75
CA ALA A 286 -15.54 -3.95 -5.29
C ALA A 286 -14.39 -4.79 -4.71
N LYS A 287 -13.88 -5.79 -5.45
CA LYS A 287 -12.66 -6.53 -5.06
C LYS A 287 -11.42 -5.64 -5.01
N MET A 288 -11.32 -4.66 -5.91
CA MET A 288 -10.29 -3.62 -5.91
C MET A 288 -10.53 -2.59 -4.81
N GLU A 289 -11.79 -2.34 -4.42
CA GLU A 289 -12.06 -1.34 -3.38
C GLU A 289 -11.35 -1.65 -2.06
N HIS A 290 -11.09 -2.90 -1.69
CA HIS A 290 -10.27 -3.23 -0.51
C HIS A 290 -8.79 -2.79 -0.62
N LEU A 291 -8.25 -2.69 -1.84
CA LEU A 291 -6.91 -2.15 -2.09
C LEU A 291 -6.87 -0.62 -1.95
N PHE A 292 -8.03 0.03 -1.99
CA PHE A 292 -8.17 1.49 -1.95
C PHE A 292 -8.94 2.01 -0.72
N SER A 293 -9.67 1.14 -0.01
CA SER A 293 -10.56 1.47 1.11
C SER A 293 -9.81 1.40 2.42
N GLY A 294 -9.05 2.46 2.64
CA GLY A 294 -8.48 2.88 3.90
C GLY A 294 -7.60 4.08 3.60
N ASP A 295 -7.08 4.73 4.63
CA ASP A 295 -5.83 5.50 4.49
C ASP A 295 -4.68 4.64 3.90
N GLN A 296 -4.92 3.33 3.74
CA GLN A 296 -4.16 2.24 3.12
C GLN A 296 -4.23 2.18 1.57
N ALA A 297 -4.05 3.29 0.85
CA ALA A 297 -3.46 3.14 -0.47
C ALA A 297 -2.11 2.41 -0.26
N PRO A 298 -1.75 1.36 -1.03
CA PRO A 298 -0.44 0.75 -0.88
C PRO A 298 0.61 1.84 -1.06
N VAL A 299 1.26 2.18 0.05
CA VAL A 299 2.24 3.28 0.14
C VAL A 299 3.43 3.06 -0.82
N TRP A 300 3.56 1.87 -1.42
CA TRP A 300 4.41 1.55 -2.57
C TRP A 300 4.27 2.57 -3.70
N LEU A 301 3.03 3.03 -3.93
CA LEU A 301 2.68 4.02 -4.93
C LEU A 301 2.90 5.46 -4.47
N ARG A 302 2.87 5.70 -3.15
CA ARG A 302 3.29 6.99 -2.59
C ARG A 302 4.80 7.17 -2.72
N GLN A 303 5.63 6.13 -2.59
CA GLN A 303 7.08 6.31 -2.40
C GLN A 303 7.91 6.45 -3.67
N GLY A 304 7.44 6.00 -4.85
CA GLY A 304 8.12 6.36 -6.12
C GLY A 304 7.91 7.81 -6.55
N ALA A 305 7.00 8.54 -5.87
CA ALA A 305 6.43 9.81 -6.29
C ALA A 305 6.49 10.90 -5.20
N LEU A 306 6.40 10.49 -3.93
CA LEU A 306 6.46 11.36 -2.77
C LEU A 306 7.79 11.13 -2.09
N SER A 307 8.82 11.73 -2.67
CA SER A 307 9.78 12.41 -1.84
C SER A 307 8.99 13.43 -0.99
N ARG A 308 8.51 13.05 0.19
CA ARG A 308 8.15 14.03 1.22
C ARG A 308 9.46 14.63 1.72
N PHE A 309 10.01 15.53 0.91
CA PHE A 309 11.06 16.46 1.28
C PHE A 309 10.43 17.54 2.15
N GLY A 310 10.91 17.65 3.38
CA GLY A 310 10.79 18.87 4.18
C GLY A 310 9.47 19.06 4.94
N GLU A 311 9.24 18.25 5.97
CA GLU A 311 8.88 18.86 7.26
C GLU A 311 10.17 18.98 8.07
N GLU A 312 11.03 19.94 7.67
CA GLU A 312 11.98 20.50 8.62
C GLU A 312 11.15 21.26 9.65
N HIS A 313 10.73 20.58 10.72
CA HIS A 313 10.26 21.25 11.92
C HIS A 313 11.46 22.00 12.54
N ARG A 314 11.67 23.25 12.09
CA ARG A 314 12.21 24.24 13.01
C ARG A 314 11.13 24.55 14.02
N THR A 315 11.44 24.24 15.27
CA THR A 315 10.75 24.68 16.47
C THR A 315 10.27 26.12 16.34
N GLY A 316 8.97 26.33 16.47
CA GLY A 316 8.33 27.64 16.51
C GLY A 316 6.82 27.47 16.49
N ALA A 317 6.15 28.08 17.47
CA ALA A 317 4.73 27.99 17.77
C ALA A 317 3.76 28.12 16.57
N ASP A 318 2.53 27.67 16.83
CA ASP A 318 1.27 27.98 16.13
C ASP A 318 0.76 26.98 15.06
N ALA A 319 -0.09 26.04 15.50
CA ALA A 319 -1.54 26.10 15.28
C ALA A 319 -2.19 24.77 15.70
N VAL A 320 -2.67 24.72 16.93
CA VAL A 320 -3.64 23.71 17.37
C VAL A 320 -4.96 24.00 16.65
N CYS A 321 -5.34 23.19 15.66
CA CYS A 321 -6.74 23.12 15.25
C CYS A 321 -7.45 22.08 16.13
N THR A 322 -8.14 22.61 17.12
CA THR A 322 -9.07 21.94 18.02
C THR A 322 -10.11 21.12 17.24
N VAL A 323 -10.25 19.85 17.62
CA VAL A 323 -11.37 18.99 17.20
C VAL A 323 -12.61 19.45 17.94
N GLU A 324 -13.57 20.07 17.24
CA GLU A 324 -14.89 20.36 17.78
C GLU A 324 -15.69 19.05 17.95
N SER A 325 -15.67 18.54 19.18
CA SER A 325 -16.64 17.66 19.84
C SER A 325 -16.88 16.23 19.31
N VAL A 326 -16.95 15.30 20.27
CA VAL A 326 -17.15 13.85 20.16
C VAL A 326 -18.59 13.45 19.76
N ALA A 327 -19.51 14.41 19.60
CA ALA A 327 -20.93 14.13 19.40
C ALA A 327 -21.32 13.74 17.95
N ASP A 328 -20.54 14.13 16.92
CA ASP A 328 -20.88 13.82 15.52
C ASP A 328 -20.34 12.47 15.02
N ALA A 329 -19.41 11.86 15.74
CA ALA A 329 -18.86 10.53 15.40
C ALA A 329 -19.87 9.38 15.62
N GLN A 330 -20.95 9.61 16.38
CA GLN A 330 -21.93 8.56 16.70
C GLN A 330 -23.09 8.45 15.71
N ARG A 331 -23.26 9.38 14.76
CA ARG A 331 -24.34 9.30 13.75
C ARG A 331 -24.00 8.49 12.49
N VAL A 332 -22.72 8.23 12.22
CA VAL A 332 -22.29 7.49 11.02
C VAL A 332 -22.31 5.96 11.24
N ASN A 333 -22.33 5.49 12.50
CA ASN A 333 -22.25 4.06 12.83
C ASN A 333 -23.61 3.32 12.90
N ALA A 334 -24.73 3.96 12.55
CA ALA A 334 -26.06 3.34 12.65
C ALA A 334 -26.55 2.64 11.36
N CYS A 335 -25.80 2.67 10.24
CA CYS A 335 -26.29 2.18 8.94
C CYS A 335 -25.44 1.06 8.29
N ARG A 336 -24.66 0.29 9.06
CA ARG A 336 -24.00 -0.95 8.58
C ARG A 336 -24.09 -2.07 9.61
N ARG A 337 -25.32 -2.47 9.93
CA ARG A 337 -25.63 -3.82 10.43
C ARG A 337 -26.44 -4.52 9.35
N GLU A 338 -25.77 -5.33 8.54
CA GLU A 338 -26.32 -6.52 7.87
C GLU A 338 -25.14 -7.22 7.17
N VAL A 339 -24.61 -8.26 7.84
CA VAL A 339 -24.56 -9.63 7.32
C VAL A 339 -23.84 -9.74 5.97
N CYS A 340 -22.61 -10.24 6.01
CA CYS A 340 -22.20 -11.38 5.20
C CYS A 340 -20.91 -11.99 5.80
N LEU A 341 -20.95 -13.32 5.88
CA LEU A 341 -19.93 -14.22 6.44
C LEU A 341 -18.58 -14.12 5.73
#